data_AF-A0A959FDZ7-F1
#
_entry.id   AF-A0A959FDZ7-F1
#
_cell.length_a   1.000
_cell.length_b   1.000
_cell.length_c   1.000
_cell.angle_alpha   90.00
_cell.angle_beta   90.00
_cell.angle_gamma   90.00
#
_symmetry.space_group_name_H-M   'P 1'
#
loop_
_entity.id
_entity.type
_entity.pdbx_description
1 polymer ?
#
loop_
_entity_poly.entity_id
_entity_poly.type
_entity_poly.pdbx_seq_one_letter_code
_entity_poly.pdbx_strand_id
1 'polypeptide(L)'
;LFLLERAGAKETYSEAEQEAAASYIAERSEEEKQQLIRNVIAGLPGATTEGSFNIANFKAILDTYRYIDRERLQANLIDFVSEIAPVAAEVGARLAIHPDDPPFSLFGLPRVMSTEDDVVKLFSEVSDPSNGLCFCTGSFGVREDNDLPGMVDRLGSRIHFIHLRSTLRDAAGNFHEADHLAGDVDMYAVMKALSREQQKREESIPMRPDHGHRMLDDLKKTTNPGYSAIGRLRGLAELRGLELGILRSV
;
A
#
# COMPACT_ATOMS: atom_id res chain seq x y z
N LEU A 1 -18.49 0.59 11.73
CA LEU A 1 -19.90 0.85 12.10
C LEU A 1 -20.40 -0.12 13.16
N PHE A 2 -20.52 -1.42 12.87
CA PHE A 2 -21.28 -2.37 13.72
C PHE A 2 -20.46 -3.29 14.62
N LEU A 3 -19.24 -3.66 14.23
CA LEU A 3 -18.38 -4.53 15.06
C LEU A 3 -17.45 -3.70 15.96
N LEU A 4 -16.73 -2.75 15.35
CA LEU A 4 -15.87 -1.83 16.09
C LEU A 4 -16.67 -0.74 16.79
N GLU A 5 -17.84 -0.32 16.29
CA GLU A 5 -18.63 0.75 16.92
C GLU A 5 -17.83 2.02 17.26
N ARG A 6 -16.93 2.44 16.36
CA ARG A 6 -16.12 3.65 16.53
C ARG A 6 -17.02 4.90 16.52
N ALA A 7 -16.81 5.79 17.49
CA ALA A 7 -17.49 7.09 17.54
C ALA A 7 -17.24 7.91 16.26
N GLY A 8 -18.27 8.59 15.76
CA GLY A 8 -18.22 9.38 14.52
C GLY A 8 -18.11 8.56 13.23
N ALA A 9 -18.06 7.22 13.29
CA ALA A 9 -17.90 6.41 12.08
C ALA A 9 -19.09 6.53 11.10
N LYS A 10 -20.30 6.83 11.59
CA LYS A 10 -21.48 7.02 10.74
C LYS A 10 -21.36 8.25 9.83
N GLU A 11 -20.61 9.27 10.24
CA GLU A 11 -20.43 10.50 9.47
C GLU A 11 -19.50 10.30 8.26
N THR A 12 -18.74 9.20 8.25
CA THR A 12 -17.79 8.88 7.16
C THR A 12 -18.46 8.19 5.97
N TYR A 13 -19.61 7.56 6.16
CA TYR A 13 -20.26 6.72 5.15
C TYR A 13 -21.65 7.25 4.80
N SER A 14 -22.03 7.12 3.54
CA SER A 14 -23.38 7.44 3.05
C SER A 14 -24.44 6.55 3.72
N GLU A 15 -25.70 6.99 3.69
CA GLU A 15 -26.82 6.19 4.22
C GLU A 15 -26.91 4.81 3.54
N ALA A 16 -26.72 4.77 2.22
CA ALA A 16 -26.73 3.53 1.45
C ALA A 16 -25.61 2.55 1.88
N GLU A 17 -24.40 3.04 2.13
CA GLU A 17 -23.30 2.22 2.66
C GLU A 17 -23.58 1.72 4.08
N GLN A 18 -24.20 2.57 4.92
CA GLN A 18 -24.58 2.19 6.28
C GLN A 18 -25.63 1.07 6.27
N GLU A 19 -26.64 1.16 5.41
CA GLU A 19 -27.67 0.13 5.23
C GLU A 19 -27.07 -1.18 4.68
N ALA A 20 -26.26 -1.09 3.62
CA ALA A 20 -25.60 -2.27 3.05
C ALA A 20 -24.69 -2.98 4.07
N ALA A 21 -23.93 -2.22 4.86
CA ALA A 21 -23.09 -2.77 5.91
C ALA A 21 -23.91 -3.36 7.07
N ALA A 22 -25.09 -2.80 7.38
CA ALA A 22 -25.98 -3.35 8.40
C ALA A 22 -26.53 -4.73 7.95
N SER A 23 -27.03 -4.82 6.73
CA SER A 23 -27.50 -6.07 6.13
C SER A 23 -26.38 -7.11 6.06
N TYR A 24 -25.19 -6.71 5.58
CA TYR A 24 -24.03 -7.60 5.50
C TYR A 24 -23.68 -8.22 6.86
N ILE A 25 -23.70 -7.44 7.94
CA ILE A 25 -23.38 -7.94 9.29
C ILE A 25 -24.52 -8.76 9.89
N ALA A 26 -25.77 -8.43 9.60
CA ALA A 26 -26.95 -9.17 10.09
C ALA A 26 -27.00 -10.60 9.55
N GLU A 27 -26.52 -10.82 8.32
CA GLU A 27 -26.51 -12.13 7.65
C GLU A 27 -25.35 -13.04 8.08
N ARG A 28 -24.38 -12.55 8.86
CA ARG A 28 -23.18 -13.33 9.24
C ARG A 28 -23.27 -13.99 10.59
N SER A 29 -22.72 -15.21 10.66
CA SER A 29 -22.51 -15.93 11.90
C SER A 29 -21.50 -15.20 12.80
N GLU A 30 -21.45 -15.58 14.07
CA GLU A 30 -20.46 -15.01 14.99
C GLU A 30 -19.04 -15.38 14.56
N GLU A 31 -18.82 -16.59 14.06
CA GLU A 31 -17.53 -17.04 13.54
C GLU A 31 -17.05 -16.21 12.35
N GLU A 32 -17.97 -15.87 11.43
CA GLU A 32 -17.67 -15.01 10.28
C GLU A 32 -17.35 -13.58 10.70
N LYS A 33 -18.08 -13.03 11.68
CA LYS A 33 -17.76 -11.70 12.26
C LYS A 33 -16.39 -11.69 12.91
N GLN A 34 -16.07 -12.73 13.69
CA GLN A 34 -14.75 -12.87 14.30
C GLN A 34 -13.65 -13.06 13.25
N GLN A 35 -13.93 -13.76 12.14
CA GLN A 35 -12.98 -13.86 11.03
C GLN A 35 -12.74 -12.51 10.36
N LEU A 36 -13.78 -11.70 10.15
CA LEU A 36 -13.65 -10.35 9.60
C LEU A 36 -12.80 -9.47 10.52
N ILE A 37 -13.05 -9.50 11.83
CA ILE A 37 -12.27 -8.76 12.83
C ILE A 37 -10.80 -9.17 12.77
N ARG A 38 -10.51 -10.48 12.73
CA ARG A 38 -9.13 -10.99 12.60
C ARG A 38 -8.47 -10.49 11.32
N ASN A 39 -9.15 -10.59 10.18
CA ASN A 39 -8.60 -10.19 8.88
C ASN A 39 -8.27 -8.69 8.83
N VAL A 40 -9.16 -7.84 9.33
CA VAL A 40 -8.99 -6.38 9.29
C VAL A 40 -7.89 -5.92 10.25
N ILE A 41 -7.80 -6.50 11.44
CA ILE A 41 -6.83 -6.07 12.46
C ILE A 41 -5.43 -6.63 12.21
N ALA A 42 -5.29 -7.81 11.56
CA ALA A 42 -4.01 -8.50 11.37
C ALA A 42 -2.92 -7.68 10.63
N GLY A 43 -3.28 -6.61 9.93
CA GLY A 43 -2.34 -5.74 9.21
C GLY A 43 -2.24 -4.31 9.74
N LEU A 44 -2.86 -3.99 10.87
CA LEU A 44 -2.94 -2.61 11.40
C LEU A 44 -2.03 -2.42 12.63
N PRO A 45 -1.72 -1.16 13.01
CA PRO A 45 -0.98 -0.87 14.25
C PRO A 45 -1.61 -1.59 15.46
N GLY A 46 -0.82 -2.41 16.14
CA GLY A 46 -1.28 -3.37 17.16
C GLY A 46 -1.19 -4.84 16.75
N ALA A 47 -0.98 -5.14 15.46
CA ALA A 47 -0.68 -6.48 14.96
C ALA A 47 0.80 -6.89 15.15
N THR A 48 1.69 -5.93 15.38
CA THR A 48 3.13 -6.14 15.56
C THR A 48 3.53 -6.63 16.95
N THR A 49 2.57 -6.85 17.85
CA THR A 49 2.79 -7.44 19.17
C THR A 49 1.89 -8.66 19.35
N GLU A 50 2.51 -9.84 19.37
CA GLU A 50 1.86 -11.11 19.66
C GLU A 50 0.99 -11.03 20.94
N GLY A 51 -0.27 -11.48 20.86
CA GLY A 51 -0.94 -12.05 22.04
C GLY A 51 -2.17 -11.36 22.62
N SER A 52 -2.78 -10.33 22.03
CA SER A 52 -4.11 -9.88 22.49
C SER A 52 -4.97 -9.21 21.42
N PHE A 53 -5.50 -10.05 20.51
CA PHE A 53 -6.56 -9.66 19.57
C PHE A 53 -7.85 -9.32 20.32
N ASN A 54 -8.02 -8.06 20.66
CA ASN A 54 -9.25 -7.56 21.27
C ASN A 54 -9.63 -6.22 20.64
N ILE A 55 -10.90 -6.10 20.22
CA ILE A 55 -11.49 -4.84 19.76
C ILE A 55 -11.23 -3.71 20.76
N ALA A 56 -11.26 -3.99 22.07
CA ALA A 56 -10.97 -2.99 23.10
C ALA A 56 -9.53 -2.45 23.01
N ASN A 57 -8.54 -3.32 22.77
CA ASN A 57 -7.15 -2.90 22.60
C ASN A 57 -6.98 -2.07 21.33
N PHE A 58 -7.61 -2.50 20.23
CA PHE A 58 -7.59 -1.73 18.99
C PHE A 58 -8.25 -0.36 19.16
N LYS A 59 -9.38 -0.26 19.86
CA LYS A 59 -10.00 1.02 20.23
C LYS A 59 -9.06 1.90 21.06
N ALA A 60 -8.39 1.33 22.06
CA ALA A 60 -7.46 2.08 22.89
C ALA A 60 -6.28 2.64 22.07
N ILE A 61 -5.77 1.88 21.09
CA ILE A 61 -4.75 2.37 20.15
C ILE A 61 -5.32 3.48 19.27
N LEU A 62 -6.53 3.33 18.72
CA LEU A 62 -7.17 4.39 17.93
C LEU A 62 -7.34 5.69 18.73
N ASP A 63 -7.68 5.57 20.01
CA ASP A 63 -7.88 6.74 20.89
C ASP A 63 -6.59 7.54 21.13
N THR A 64 -5.40 6.96 20.97
CA THR A 64 -4.13 7.71 21.09
C THR A 64 -3.93 8.69 19.93
N TYR A 65 -4.64 8.50 18.82
CA TYR A 65 -4.62 9.38 17.64
C TYR A 65 -5.73 10.43 17.64
N ARG A 66 -6.55 10.52 18.68
CA ARG A 66 -7.74 11.41 18.72
C ARG A 66 -7.46 12.88 18.36
N TYR A 67 -6.27 13.38 18.69
CA TYR A 67 -5.86 14.77 18.43
C TYR A 67 -4.76 14.87 17.35
N ILE A 68 -4.57 13.81 16.56
CA ILE A 68 -3.60 13.76 15.47
C ILE A 68 -4.38 13.82 14.16
N ASP A 69 -4.46 15.01 13.59
CA ASP A 69 -4.97 15.23 12.23
C ASP A 69 -3.89 14.92 11.17
N ARG A 70 -4.23 15.14 9.89
CA ARG A 70 -3.35 14.87 8.76
C ARG A 70 -2.08 15.70 8.84
N GLU A 71 -2.22 16.99 9.11
CA GLU A 71 -1.14 17.95 9.19
C GLU A 71 -0.17 17.58 10.30
N ARG A 72 -0.69 17.23 11.48
CA ARG A 72 0.13 16.78 12.61
C ARG A 72 0.84 15.47 12.31
N LEU A 73 0.16 14.49 11.69
CA LEU A 73 0.80 13.23 11.33
C LEU A 73 1.90 13.43 10.27
N GLN A 74 1.67 14.29 9.28
CA GLN A 74 2.65 14.59 8.25
C GLN A 74 3.87 15.32 8.84
N ALA A 75 3.65 16.28 9.74
CA ALA A 75 4.74 16.94 10.47
C ALA A 75 5.56 15.94 11.29
N ASN A 76 4.91 15.03 12.04
CA ASN A 76 5.62 13.99 12.79
C ASN A 76 6.45 13.06 11.87
N LEU A 77 5.95 12.73 10.68
CA LEU A 77 6.68 11.94 9.69
C LEU A 77 7.92 12.70 9.18
N ILE A 78 7.76 13.98 8.82
CA ILE A 78 8.85 14.84 8.36
C ILE A 78 9.92 14.96 9.45
N ASP A 79 9.52 15.21 10.70
CA ASP A 79 10.45 15.30 11.84
C ASP A 79 11.26 14.00 11.99
N PHE A 80 10.59 12.84 11.92
CA PHE A 80 11.26 11.54 11.99
C PHE A 80 12.26 11.33 10.83
N VAL A 81 11.83 11.59 9.59
CA VAL A 81 12.67 11.37 8.40
C VAL A 81 13.84 12.35 8.35
N SER A 82 13.67 13.59 8.83
CA SER A 82 14.73 14.60 8.94
C SER A 82 15.88 14.15 9.83
N GLU A 83 15.59 13.38 10.88
CA GLU A 83 16.61 12.84 11.78
C GLU A 83 17.29 11.59 11.20
N ILE A 84 16.55 10.69 10.54
CA ILE A 84 17.10 9.40 10.09
C ILE A 84 17.75 9.43 8.71
N ALA A 85 17.35 10.35 7.82
CA ALA A 85 17.88 10.39 6.46
C ALA A 85 19.39 10.73 6.40
N PRO A 86 19.91 11.71 7.17
CA PRO A 86 21.35 11.99 7.20
C PRO A 86 22.17 10.81 7.74
N VAL A 87 21.65 10.09 8.73
CA VAL A 87 22.29 8.89 9.28
C VAL A 87 22.31 7.77 8.25
N ALA A 88 21.22 7.58 7.49
CA ALA A 88 21.19 6.64 6.38
C ALA A 88 22.25 6.99 5.32
N ALA A 89 22.40 8.27 4.97
CA ALA A 89 23.43 8.74 4.05
C ALA A 89 24.86 8.46 4.57
N GLU A 90 25.13 8.71 5.86
CA GLU A 90 26.44 8.48 6.49
C GLU A 90 26.90 7.02 6.34
N VAL A 91 25.99 6.07 6.48
CA VAL A 91 26.29 4.63 6.39
C VAL A 91 26.11 4.05 4.97
N GLY A 92 25.79 4.89 3.97
CA GLY A 92 25.56 4.46 2.60
C GLY A 92 24.24 3.70 2.39
N ALA A 93 23.28 3.83 3.30
CA ALA A 93 21.94 3.26 3.16
C ALA A 93 21.00 4.21 2.39
N ARG A 94 20.01 3.62 1.72
CA ARG A 94 18.91 4.32 1.06
C ARG A 94 17.59 3.91 1.69
N LEU A 95 16.84 4.89 2.20
CA LEU A 95 15.50 4.69 2.75
C LEU A 95 14.50 4.59 1.60
N ALA A 96 13.50 3.72 1.74
CA ALA A 96 12.46 3.52 0.74
C ALA A 96 11.10 3.45 1.43
N ILE A 97 10.48 4.60 1.72
CA ILE A 97 9.17 4.64 2.38
C ILE A 97 8.10 4.01 1.48
N HIS A 98 7.29 3.12 2.02
CA HIS A 98 6.18 2.51 1.29
C HIS A 98 4.92 3.38 1.40
N PRO A 99 4.08 3.46 0.35
CA PRO A 99 2.80 4.15 0.45
C PRO A 99 1.84 3.49 1.43
N ASP A 100 0.83 4.24 1.83
CA ASP A 100 -0.32 3.72 2.56
C ASP A 100 -1.07 2.69 1.71
N ASP A 101 -1.51 1.57 2.31
CA ASP A 101 -2.32 0.53 1.65
C ASP A 101 -3.57 0.19 2.49
N PRO A 102 -4.78 0.58 2.06
CA PRO A 102 -5.08 1.41 0.88
C PRO A 102 -4.68 2.89 1.03
N PRO A 103 -4.49 3.64 -0.07
CA PRO A 103 -4.00 5.03 -0.07
C PRO A 103 -5.11 6.06 0.24
N PHE A 104 -5.86 5.82 1.32
CA PHE A 104 -6.88 6.71 1.86
C PHE A 104 -7.16 6.39 3.33
N SER A 105 -7.68 7.37 4.07
CA SER A 105 -7.96 7.26 5.51
C SER A 105 -8.88 6.11 5.87
N LEU A 106 -8.54 5.38 6.94
CA LEU A 106 -9.33 4.30 7.50
C LEU A 106 -9.50 4.50 9.00
N PHE A 107 -10.65 4.09 9.54
CA PHE A 107 -10.95 4.19 10.98
C PHE A 107 -10.84 5.60 11.58
N GLY A 108 -10.99 6.64 10.75
CA GLY A 108 -10.82 8.04 11.18
C GLY A 108 -9.35 8.44 11.41
N LEU A 109 -8.39 7.59 11.03
CA LEU A 109 -6.97 7.90 11.08
C LEU A 109 -6.52 8.58 9.78
N PRO A 110 -5.70 9.64 9.86
CA PRO A 110 -5.02 10.19 8.70
C PRO A 110 -3.99 9.20 8.14
N ARG A 111 -3.75 9.30 6.83
CA ARG A 111 -2.75 8.56 6.06
C ARG A 111 -2.04 9.54 5.14
N VAL A 112 -0.71 9.66 5.26
CA VAL A 112 0.07 10.82 4.78
C VAL A 112 1.11 10.46 3.72
N MET A 113 1.04 9.25 3.17
CA MET A 113 1.85 8.74 2.06
C MET A 113 0.94 8.04 1.03
N SER A 114 -0.10 8.75 0.59
CA SER A 114 -1.19 8.19 -0.22
C SER A 114 -1.24 8.73 -1.66
N THR A 115 -0.66 9.91 -1.89
CA THR A 115 -0.73 10.65 -3.16
C THR A 115 0.65 11.10 -3.63
N GLU A 116 0.78 11.57 -4.87
CA GLU A 116 2.01 12.23 -5.32
C GLU A 116 2.37 13.45 -4.46
N ASP A 117 1.37 14.28 -4.10
CA ASP A 117 1.58 15.48 -3.28
C ASP A 117 2.20 15.16 -1.92
N ASP A 118 1.82 14.03 -1.32
CA ASP A 118 2.43 13.55 -0.08
C ASP A 118 3.91 13.25 -0.23
N VAL A 119 4.28 12.57 -1.32
CA VAL A 119 5.68 12.25 -1.62
C VAL A 119 6.47 13.53 -1.90
N VAL A 120 5.92 14.43 -2.73
CA VAL A 120 6.55 15.71 -3.07
C VAL A 120 6.78 16.54 -1.81
N LYS A 121 5.78 16.61 -0.91
CA LYS A 121 5.91 17.31 0.36
C LYS A 121 7.05 16.74 1.19
N LEU A 122 7.09 15.43 1.40
CA LEU A 122 8.17 14.78 2.17
C LEU A 122 9.56 15.03 1.55
N PHE A 123 9.70 14.91 0.23
CA PHE A 123 10.96 15.16 -0.46
C PHE A 123 11.40 16.63 -0.42
N SER A 124 10.44 17.56 -0.43
CA SER A 124 10.74 19.00 -0.35
C SER A 124 11.22 19.42 1.03
N GLU A 125 10.67 18.83 2.09
CA GLU A 125 11.04 19.13 3.48
C GLU A 125 12.30 18.39 3.91
N VAL A 126 12.53 17.18 3.36
CA VAL A 126 13.75 16.39 3.60
C VAL A 126 14.47 16.11 2.28
N SER A 127 15.33 17.05 1.90
CA SER A 127 16.05 17.05 0.63
C SER A 127 17.25 16.10 0.59
N ASP A 128 17.51 15.29 1.61
CA ASP A 128 18.59 14.29 1.57
C ASP A 128 18.28 13.20 0.52
N PRO A 129 19.19 12.87 -0.42
CA PRO A 129 18.96 11.83 -1.43
C PRO A 129 18.72 10.43 -0.86
N SER A 130 19.17 10.13 0.36
CA SER A 130 18.86 8.86 1.01
C SER A 130 17.39 8.75 1.43
N ASN A 131 16.65 9.86 1.51
CA ASN A 131 15.19 9.86 1.65
C ASN A 131 14.54 9.55 0.29
N GLY A 132 14.10 8.31 0.09
CA GLY A 132 13.41 7.91 -1.12
C GLY A 132 12.20 7.02 -0.90
N LEU A 133 11.65 6.55 -2.02
CA LEU A 133 10.35 5.92 -2.13
C LEU A 133 10.49 4.45 -2.50
N CYS A 134 9.71 3.60 -1.82
CA CYS A 134 9.31 2.31 -2.35
C CYS A 134 8.05 2.53 -3.21
N PHE A 135 8.21 2.54 -4.53
CA PHE A 135 7.11 2.79 -5.45
C PHE A 135 6.27 1.52 -5.60
N CYS A 136 5.15 1.46 -4.88
CA CYS A 136 4.22 0.34 -4.96
C CYS A 136 3.02 0.67 -5.85
N THR A 137 3.01 0.08 -7.03
CA THR A 137 1.92 0.25 -8.01
C THR A 137 0.59 -0.28 -7.47
N GLY A 138 0.63 -1.37 -6.70
CA GLY A 138 -0.56 -1.98 -6.14
C GLY A 138 -1.24 -1.12 -5.08
N SER A 139 -0.48 -0.38 -4.28
CA SER A 139 -1.02 0.51 -3.25
C SER A 139 -1.43 1.85 -3.86
N PHE A 140 -0.52 2.59 -4.51
CA PHE A 140 -0.86 3.87 -5.13
C PHE A 140 -1.97 3.72 -6.19
N GLY A 141 -1.98 2.60 -6.92
CA GLY A 141 -2.93 2.32 -7.98
C GLY A 141 -4.32 1.91 -7.51
N VAL A 142 -4.59 1.80 -6.20
CA VAL A 142 -5.96 1.59 -5.69
C VAL A 142 -6.85 2.78 -6.04
N ARG A 143 -6.32 4.00 -6.07
CA ARG A 143 -7.07 5.21 -6.41
C ARG A 143 -6.78 5.64 -7.85
N GLU A 144 -7.83 6.04 -8.57
CA GLU A 144 -7.75 6.34 -10.01
C GLU A 144 -7.04 7.67 -10.34
N ASP A 145 -7.00 8.59 -9.39
CA ASP A 145 -6.41 9.92 -9.52
C ASP A 145 -4.89 9.94 -9.36
N ASN A 146 -4.26 8.81 -9.00
CA ASN A 146 -2.81 8.65 -9.04
C ASN A 146 -2.34 8.25 -10.45
N ASP A 147 -1.73 9.19 -11.17
CA ASP A 147 -1.04 8.96 -12.45
C ASP A 147 0.30 8.23 -12.23
N LEU A 148 0.26 6.90 -12.13
CA LEU A 148 1.46 6.11 -11.80
C LEU A 148 2.62 6.30 -12.78
N PRO A 149 2.44 6.25 -14.12
CA PRO A 149 3.55 6.49 -15.05
C PRO A 149 4.15 7.90 -14.90
N GLY A 150 3.31 8.93 -14.75
CA GLY A 150 3.81 10.28 -14.56
C GLY A 150 4.47 10.49 -13.20
N MET A 151 3.99 9.84 -12.14
CA MET A 151 4.66 9.81 -10.84
C MET A 151 6.07 9.25 -10.98
N VAL A 152 6.27 8.18 -11.77
CA VAL A 152 7.62 7.65 -12.06
C VAL A 152 8.47 8.67 -12.80
N ASP A 153 7.92 9.36 -13.81
CA ASP A 153 8.68 10.37 -14.55
C ASP A 153 9.12 11.55 -13.66
N ARG A 154 8.29 11.96 -12.69
CA ARG A 154 8.52 13.12 -11.81
C ARG A 154 9.33 12.78 -10.56
N LEU A 155 9.07 11.63 -9.94
CA LEU A 155 9.68 11.18 -8.68
C LEU A 155 10.82 10.17 -8.88
N GLY A 156 11.04 9.75 -10.13
CA GLY A 156 11.91 8.66 -10.53
C GLY A 156 13.22 8.65 -9.78
N SER A 157 13.95 9.77 -9.79
CA SER A 157 15.29 9.95 -9.19
C SER A 157 15.43 9.51 -7.73
N ARG A 158 14.32 9.43 -6.98
CA ARG A 158 14.28 8.98 -5.58
C ARG A 158 13.46 7.71 -5.35
N ILE A 159 13.09 6.98 -6.40
CA ILE A 159 12.59 5.61 -6.26
C ILE A 159 13.79 4.71 -5.97
N HIS A 160 13.78 4.10 -4.78
CA HIS A 160 14.86 3.23 -4.29
C HIS A 160 14.45 1.76 -4.28
N PHE A 161 13.15 1.47 -4.33
CA PHE A 161 12.63 0.11 -4.40
C PHE A 161 11.28 0.11 -5.11
N ILE A 162 10.89 -1.00 -5.73
CA ILE A 162 9.65 -1.08 -6.50
C ILE A 162 8.87 -2.34 -6.10
N HIS A 163 7.58 -2.17 -5.84
CA HIS A 163 6.61 -3.26 -5.80
C HIS A 163 5.75 -3.17 -7.06
N LEU A 164 5.89 -4.17 -7.95
CA LEU A 164 5.09 -4.28 -9.17
C LEU A 164 4.02 -5.34 -8.97
N ARG A 165 2.79 -4.89 -8.74
CA ARG A 165 1.55 -5.68 -8.75
C ARG A 165 0.38 -4.79 -9.19
N SER A 166 -0.79 -5.37 -9.39
CA SER A 166 -2.00 -4.62 -9.72
C SER A 166 -3.16 -5.01 -8.83
N THR A 167 -3.99 -4.04 -8.48
CA THR A 167 -5.34 -4.25 -7.97
C THR A 167 -6.36 -4.05 -9.08
N LEU A 168 -7.61 -4.48 -8.84
CA LEU A 168 -8.75 -4.19 -9.69
C LEU A 168 -9.89 -3.66 -8.82
N ARG A 169 -10.32 -2.42 -9.08
CA ARG A 169 -11.46 -1.77 -8.45
C ARG A 169 -12.79 -2.32 -8.98
N ASP A 170 -13.81 -2.27 -8.14
CA ASP A 170 -15.20 -2.38 -8.57
C ASP A 170 -15.91 -1.02 -8.51
N ALA A 171 -17.14 -0.96 -9.05
CA ALA A 171 -17.94 0.25 -9.09
C ALA A 171 -18.42 0.74 -7.70
N ALA A 172 -18.27 -0.07 -6.65
CA ALA A 172 -18.65 0.26 -5.28
C ALA A 172 -17.45 0.81 -4.47
N GLY A 173 -16.30 1.01 -5.09
CA GLY A 173 -15.08 1.49 -4.43
C GLY A 173 -14.33 0.40 -3.66
N ASN A 174 -14.70 -0.87 -3.81
CA ASN A 174 -13.87 -1.98 -3.33
C ASN A 174 -12.76 -2.27 -4.34
N PHE A 175 -11.79 -3.08 -3.92
CA PHE A 175 -10.77 -3.61 -4.82
C PHE A 175 -10.31 -4.99 -4.33
N HIS A 176 -9.69 -5.74 -5.24
CA HIS A 176 -8.98 -6.97 -4.92
C HIS A 176 -7.65 -7.04 -5.66
N GLU A 177 -6.75 -7.92 -5.21
CA GLU A 177 -5.50 -8.20 -5.91
C GLU A 177 -5.80 -8.87 -7.26
N ALA A 178 -5.37 -8.25 -8.35
CA ALA A 178 -5.54 -8.76 -9.70
C ALA A 178 -4.33 -9.60 -10.14
N ASP A 179 -4.43 -10.22 -11.32
CA ASP A 179 -3.23 -10.66 -12.02
C ASP A 179 -2.35 -9.44 -12.35
N HIS A 180 -1.02 -9.61 -12.33
CA HIS A 180 -0.07 -8.49 -12.46
C HIS A 180 -0.26 -7.65 -13.72
N LEU A 181 -0.77 -8.25 -14.81
CA LEU A 181 -0.99 -7.58 -16.09
C LEU A 181 -2.49 -7.39 -16.45
N ALA A 182 -3.42 -7.65 -15.53
CA ALA A 182 -4.86 -7.62 -15.83
C ALA A 182 -5.69 -6.81 -14.82
N GLY A 183 -5.06 -5.97 -14.01
CA GLY A 183 -5.77 -5.02 -13.15
C GLY A 183 -5.75 -3.60 -13.71
N ASP A 184 -6.00 -2.63 -12.83
CA ASP A 184 -6.10 -1.20 -13.17
C ASP A 184 -4.75 -0.54 -13.47
N VAL A 185 -3.63 -1.14 -13.05
CA VAL A 185 -2.30 -0.61 -13.33
C VAL A 185 -1.96 -0.88 -14.79
N ASP A 186 -1.73 0.18 -15.58
CA ASP A 186 -1.06 0.06 -16.88
C ASP A 186 0.42 -0.31 -16.64
N MET A 187 0.65 -1.60 -16.44
CA MET A 187 1.97 -2.13 -16.11
C MET A 187 2.98 -1.86 -17.23
N TYR A 188 2.53 -1.81 -18.49
CA TYR A 188 3.40 -1.44 -19.61
C TYR A 188 3.88 0.00 -19.47
N ALA A 189 2.98 0.95 -19.26
CA ALA A 189 3.34 2.36 -19.14
C ALA A 189 4.24 2.62 -17.92
N VAL A 190 3.92 2.04 -16.77
CA VAL A 190 4.73 2.16 -15.55
C VAL A 190 6.12 1.56 -15.76
N MET A 191 6.22 0.32 -16.24
CA MET A 191 7.52 -0.32 -16.46
C MET A 191 8.34 0.40 -17.52
N LYS A 192 7.71 0.98 -18.54
CA LYS A 192 8.41 1.79 -19.55
C LYS A 192 9.00 3.06 -18.95
N ALA A 193 8.26 3.75 -18.08
CA ALA A 193 8.78 4.92 -17.35
C ALA A 193 9.94 4.51 -16.42
N LEU A 194 9.79 3.40 -15.68
CA LEU A 194 10.84 2.86 -14.80
C LEU A 194 12.09 2.46 -15.59
N SER A 195 11.96 1.79 -16.74
CA SER A 195 13.09 1.43 -17.59
C SER A 195 13.83 2.65 -18.11
N ARG A 196 13.11 3.73 -18.49
CA ARG A 196 13.74 5.01 -18.88
C ARG A 196 14.50 5.65 -17.74
N GLU A 197 13.94 5.64 -16.53
CA GLU A 197 14.62 6.13 -15.34
C GLU A 197 15.86 5.29 -15.00
N GLN A 198 15.77 3.97 -15.13
CA GLN A 198 16.88 3.04 -14.92
C GLN A 198 18.05 3.30 -15.87
N GLN A 199 17.81 3.72 -17.12
CA GLN A 199 18.88 4.06 -18.06
C GLN A 199 19.72 5.27 -17.62
N LYS A 200 19.21 6.10 -16.69
CA LYS A 200 19.94 7.25 -16.14
C LYS A 200 20.84 6.88 -14.96
N ARG A 201 20.84 5.61 -14.53
CA ARG A 201 21.47 5.15 -13.29
C ARG A 201 22.57 4.14 -13.56
N GLU A 202 23.60 4.20 -12.72
CA GLU A 202 24.63 3.16 -12.67
C GLU A 202 24.15 1.92 -11.89
N GLU A 203 23.31 2.14 -10.88
CA GLU A 203 22.75 1.07 -10.03
C GLU A 203 21.32 0.71 -10.43
N SER A 204 21.02 -0.59 -10.39
CA SER A 204 19.67 -1.10 -10.64
C SER A 204 18.73 -0.77 -9.49
N ILE A 205 17.51 -0.32 -9.80
CA ILE A 205 16.42 -0.21 -8.83
C ILE A 205 15.87 -1.62 -8.59
N PRO A 206 15.98 -2.17 -7.37
CA PRO A 206 15.42 -3.48 -7.09
C PRO A 206 13.90 -3.46 -7.21
N MET A 207 13.33 -4.60 -7.65
CA MET A 207 11.89 -4.80 -7.71
C MET A 207 11.50 -6.13 -7.08
N ARG A 208 10.23 -6.25 -6.67
CA ARG A 208 9.60 -7.54 -6.39
C ARG A 208 8.17 -7.57 -6.97
N PRO A 209 7.61 -8.77 -7.26
CA PRO A 209 6.23 -8.92 -7.72
C PRO A 209 5.19 -8.63 -6.61
N ASP A 210 5.66 -8.26 -5.42
CA ASP A 210 4.88 -8.01 -4.21
C ASP A 210 3.99 -9.18 -3.77
N HIS A 211 2.71 -9.16 -4.12
CA HIS A 211 1.73 -10.19 -3.82
C HIS A 211 1.46 -11.10 -5.02
N GLY A 212 0.91 -12.29 -4.78
CA GLY A 212 0.44 -13.17 -5.83
C GLY A 212 -0.69 -14.06 -5.34
N HIS A 213 -1.56 -14.48 -6.26
CA HIS A 213 -2.68 -15.34 -5.90
C HIS A 213 -2.20 -16.68 -5.37
N ARG A 214 -3.00 -17.24 -4.46
CA ARG A 214 -2.84 -18.61 -4.01
C ARG A 214 -3.41 -19.54 -5.10
N MET A 215 -2.54 -20.32 -5.73
CA MET A 215 -2.89 -21.13 -6.91
C MET A 215 -2.12 -22.44 -6.94
N LEU A 216 -2.58 -23.38 -7.78
CA LEU A 216 -2.01 -24.73 -7.92
C LEU A 216 -1.75 -25.38 -6.55
N ASP A 217 -0.57 -25.95 -6.33
CA ASP A 217 -0.21 -26.65 -5.09
C ASP A 217 -0.32 -25.79 -3.83
N ASP A 218 -0.22 -24.46 -3.96
CA ASP A 218 -0.34 -23.55 -2.81
C ASP A 218 -1.77 -23.51 -2.26
N LEU A 219 -2.80 -23.91 -3.03
CA LEU A 219 -4.18 -24.05 -2.55
C LEU A 219 -4.33 -25.14 -1.47
N LYS A 220 -3.38 -26.08 -1.40
CA LYS A 220 -3.38 -27.17 -0.41
C LYS A 220 -2.51 -26.88 0.81
N LYS A 221 -1.85 -25.73 0.86
CA LYS A 221 -0.91 -25.33 1.93
C LYS A 221 -1.51 -24.25 2.80
N THR A 222 -1.13 -24.20 4.07
CA THR A 222 -1.28 -22.99 4.88
C THR A 222 -0.24 -21.97 4.39
N THR A 223 -0.70 -20.80 3.96
CA THR A 223 0.17 -19.77 3.36
C THR A 223 -0.03 -18.43 4.04
N ASN A 224 1.01 -17.61 4.08
CA ASN A 224 0.87 -16.19 4.40
C ASN A 224 0.01 -15.52 3.31
N PRO A 225 -1.06 -14.78 3.65
CA PRO A 225 -1.96 -14.17 2.67
C PRO A 225 -1.22 -13.30 1.65
N GLY A 226 -1.37 -13.59 0.35
CA GLY A 226 -0.66 -12.88 -0.73
C GLY A 226 0.80 -13.29 -0.95
N TYR A 227 1.40 -14.09 -0.06
CA TYR A 227 2.82 -14.46 -0.10
C TYR A 227 3.09 -15.91 -0.50
N SER A 228 2.10 -16.62 -1.05
CA SER A 228 2.33 -17.92 -1.69
C SER A 228 3.35 -17.83 -2.82
N ALA A 229 4.05 -18.94 -3.12
CA ALA A 229 5.20 -18.92 -4.01
C ALA A 229 4.77 -18.88 -5.49
N ILE A 230 3.81 -19.71 -5.89
CA ILE A 230 3.49 -19.96 -7.29
C ILE A 230 2.89 -18.71 -7.96
N GLY A 231 1.96 -18.01 -7.29
CA GLY A 231 1.38 -16.78 -7.82
C GLY A 231 2.41 -15.65 -7.97
N ARG A 232 3.31 -15.48 -7.00
CA ARG A 232 4.38 -14.48 -7.08
C ARG A 232 5.43 -14.82 -8.13
N LEU A 233 5.76 -16.11 -8.28
CA LEU A 233 6.63 -16.59 -9.35
C LEU A 233 6.04 -16.27 -10.73
N ARG A 234 4.73 -16.52 -10.91
CA ARG A 234 4.02 -16.17 -12.13
C ARG A 234 4.11 -14.67 -12.41
N GLY A 235 3.74 -13.82 -11.44
CA GLY A 235 3.83 -12.36 -11.59
C GLY A 235 5.24 -11.89 -11.93
N LEU A 236 6.26 -12.42 -11.25
CA LEU A 236 7.65 -12.11 -11.57
C LEU A 236 8.03 -12.52 -13.01
N ALA A 237 7.53 -13.66 -13.49
CA ALA A 237 7.77 -14.11 -14.85
C ALA A 237 7.10 -13.20 -15.89
N GLU A 238 5.86 -12.77 -15.63
CA GLU A 238 5.12 -11.81 -16.47
C GLU A 238 5.86 -10.48 -16.58
N LEU A 239 6.26 -9.90 -15.44
CA LEU A 239 6.99 -8.64 -15.37
C LEU A 239 8.35 -8.71 -16.06
N ARG A 240 9.12 -9.78 -15.83
CA ARG A 240 10.41 -10.00 -16.51
C ARG A 240 10.26 -10.06 -18.03
N GLY A 241 9.22 -10.72 -18.52
CA GLY A 241 8.92 -10.79 -19.95
C GLY A 241 8.57 -9.42 -20.53
N LEU A 242 7.74 -8.66 -19.81
CA LEU A 242 7.35 -7.30 -20.20
C LEU A 242 8.55 -6.34 -20.24
N GLU A 243 9.40 -6.34 -19.21
CA GLU A 243 10.62 -5.52 -19.17
C GLU A 243 11.56 -5.84 -20.34
N LEU A 244 11.84 -7.13 -20.58
CA LEU A 244 12.70 -7.55 -21.68
C LEU A 244 12.13 -7.10 -23.04
N GLY A 245 10.81 -7.19 -23.21
CA GLY A 245 10.12 -6.70 -24.41
C GLY A 245 10.27 -5.19 -24.57
N ILE A 246 10.06 -4.42 -23.49
CA ILE A 246 10.26 -2.97 -23.48
C ILE A 246 11.69 -2.62 -23.90
N LEU A 247 12.70 -3.20 -23.26
CA LEU A 247 14.12 -2.90 -23.51
C LEU A 247 14.58 -3.24 -24.94
N ARG A 248 13.90 -4.18 -25.62
CA ARG A 248 14.22 -4.55 -27.02
C ARG A 248 13.40 -3.79 -28.06
N SER A 249 12.41 -3.01 -27.63
CA SER A 249 11.51 -2.26 -28.51
C SER A 249 11.88 -0.80 -28.70
N VAL A 250 12.93 -0.33 -27.99
CA VAL A 250 13.42 1.06 -27.98
C VAL A 250 14.76 1.13 -28.69
#